data_AF-A0AA35LZV1-F1
#
_entry.id   AF-A0AA35LZV1-F1
#
_cell.length_a   1.000
_cell.length_b   1.000
_cell.length_c   1.000
_cell.angle_alpha   90.00
_cell.angle_beta   90.00
_cell.angle_gamma   90.00
#
_symmetry.space_group_name_H-M   'P 1'
#
loop_
_entity.id
_entity.type
_entity.pdbx_description
1 polymer ?
#
loop_
_entity_poly.entity_id
_entity_poly.type
_entity_poly.pdbx_seq_one_letter_code
_entity_poly.pdbx_strand_id
1 'polypeptide(L)'
;MAAAHEAQMPFIRNLASSDRKLRTGSLDSLKLFLSSRTSLDTQDAVKLWKGLYYALWMTDRPAPQQRLAADLARLVYSLPRDEAKTAWFVGFWQVLSERWPHTEALRMDKFLLLVRRAFAVMLECAQKSPAVVDDVLREWPFEGTGDLRKVPLGLRLHVLDLWVDELESTKCLANEEAKDLVKKIGDLVLELQTCPVKAVRERAKENYQDGRLPWGTKDEDMSDAEEADDDDDDEWGGIEE
;
A
#
# COMPACT_ATOMS: atom_id res chain seq x y z
N MET A 1 -6.67 -5.22 31.03
CA MET A 1 -5.36 -5.13 30.35
C MET A 1 -5.27 -3.97 29.36
N ALA A 2 -6.24 -3.75 28.46
CA ALA A 2 -6.20 -2.65 27.48
C ALA A 2 -5.97 -1.25 28.09
N ALA A 3 -6.64 -0.93 29.20
CA ALA A 3 -6.46 0.36 29.90
C ALA A 3 -5.06 0.57 30.52
N ALA A 4 -4.41 -0.50 30.98
CA ALA A 4 -3.05 -0.44 31.53
C ALA A 4 -1.99 -0.29 30.44
N HIS A 5 -2.28 -0.77 29.23
CA HIS A 5 -1.45 -0.58 28.04
C HIS A 5 -1.67 0.80 27.40
N GLU A 6 -2.91 1.31 27.38
CA GLU A 6 -3.21 2.69 26.96
C GLU A 6 -2.46 3.74 27.80
N ALA A 7 -2.24 3.45 29.09
CA ALA A 7 -1.42 4.27 29.97
C ALA A 7 0.06 4.39 29.50
N GLN A 8 0.56 3.46 28.67
CA GLN A 8 1.91 3.51 28.11
C GLN A 8 2.04 4.40 26.86
N MET A 9 0.93 4.87 26.28
CA MET A 9 0.94 5.72 25.07
C MET A 9 -0.05 6.90 25.18
N PRO A 10 0.10 7.80 26.18
CA PRO A 10 -0.86 8.88 26.43
C PRO A 10 -0.99 9.87 25.27
N PHE A 11 0.03 9.96 24.41
CA PHE A 11 0.05 10.86 23.24
C PHE A 11 -0.91 10.42 22.12
N ILE A 12 -1.38 9.17 22.08
CA ILE A 12 -2.25 8.68 21.00
C ILE A 12 -3.54 9.50 20.92
N ARG A 13 -4.14 9.84 22.08
CA ARG A 13 -5.39 10.61 22.13
C ARG A 13 -5.24 11.99 21.48
N ASN A 14 -4.05 12.58 21.58
CA ASN A 14 -3.75 13.89 21.03
C ASN A 14 -3.43 13.86 19.53
N LEU A 15 -3.15 12.69 18.92
CA LEU A 15 -2.99 12.56 17.46
C LEU A 15 -4.27 12.93 16.70
N ALA A 16 -5.44 12.65 17.29
CA ALA A 16 -6.75 12.96 16.73
C ALA A 16 -7.31 14.32 17.22
N SER A 17 -6.54 15.10 18.00
CA SER A 17 -7.01 16.38 18.55
C SER A 17 -7.32 17.39 17.44
N SER A 18 -8.34 18.23 17.64
CA SER A 18 -8.63 19.36 16.75
C SER A 18 -7.54 20.44 16.78
N ASP A 19 -6.80 20.55 17.90
CA ASP A 19 -5.68 21.47 18.04
C ASP A 19 -4.45 20.95 17.28
N ARG A 20 -4.02 21.72 16.27
CA ARG A 20 -2.84 21.42 15.45
C ARG A 20 -1.57 21.31 16.29
N LYS A 21 -1.37 22.14 17.31
CA LYS A 21 -0.15 22.12 18.14
C LYS A 21 -0.07 20.81 18.94
N LEU A 22 -1.20 20.36 19.49
CA LEU A 22 -1.29 19.08 20.19
C LEU A 22 -1.00 17.90 19.26
N ARG A 23 -1.51 17.92 18.03
CA ARG A 23 -1.19 16.88 17.03
C ARG A 23 0.29 16.84 16.69
N THR A 24 0.90 17.99 16.41
CA THR A 24 2.32 18.08 16.06
C THR A 24 3.20 17.59 17.21
N GLY A 25 2.99 18.06 18.44
CA GLY A 25 3.77 17.57 19.60
C GLY A 25 3.58 16.08 19.89
N SER A 26 2.42 15.52 19.54
CA SER A 26 2.15 14.08 19.68
C SER A 26 2.88 13.24 18.63
N LEU A 27 3.08 13.78 17.41
CA LEU A 27 3.92 13.12 16.40
C LEU A 27 5.39 13.11 16.80
N ASP A 28 5.89 14.18 17.43
CA ASP A 28 7.27 14.21 17.95
C ASP A 28 7.45 13.23 19.11
N SER A 29 6.45 13.16 20.01
CA SER A 29 6.41 12.17 21.09
C SER A 29 6.37 10.73 20.56
N LEU A 30 5.62 10.50 19.48
CA LEU A 30 5.56 9.21 18.80
C LEU A 30 6.92 8.82 18.21
N LYS A 31 7.61 9.72 17.51
CA LYS A 31 8.95 9.45 16.96
C LYS A 31 9.93 9.06 18.05
N LEU A 32 9.93 9.79 19.17
CA LEU A 32 10.78 9.46 20.32
C LEU A 32 10.41 8.09 20.90
N PHE A 33 9.11 7.82 21.08
CA PHE A 33 8.62 6.53 21.54
C PHE A 33 9.11 5.40 20.62
N LEU A 34 8.90 5.49 19.31
CA LEU A 34 9.33 4.46 18.34
C LEU A 34 10.85 4.23 18.39
N SER A 35 11.64 5.31 18.48
CA SER A 35 13.11 5.22 18.55
C SER A 35 13.64 4.53 19.81
N SER A 36 12.89 4.60 20.91
CA SER A 36 13.26 3.95 22.17
C SER A 36 12.88 2.47 22.24
N ARG A 37 12.09 1.96 21.28
CA ARG A 37 11.51 0.62 21.34
C ARG A 37 12.40 -0.39 20.62
N THR A 38 12.84 -1.41 21.36
CA THR A 38 13.55 -2.56 20.81
C THR A 38 12.61 -3.58 20.19
N SER A 39 11.34 -3.62 20.62
CA SER A 39 10.27 -4.42 20.04
C SER A 39 8.98 -3.61 19.98
N LEU A 40 8.14 -3.93 18.99
CA LEU A 40 6.81 -3.38 18.83
C LEU A 40 5.87 -4.54 18.49
N ASP A 41 4.84 -4.77 19.31
CA ASP A 41 3.81 -5.75 18.98
C ASP A 41 2.85 -5.18 17.92
N THR A 42 2.30 -6.07 17.10
CA THR A 42 1.32 -5.72 16.07
C THR A 42 0.10 -5.02 16.65
N GLN A 43 -0.40 -5.43 17.83
CA GLN A 43 -1.55 -4.75 18.45
C GLN A 43 -1.24 -3.30 18.84
N ASP A 44 0.01 -3.02 19.17
CA ASP A 44 0.45 -1.67 19.53
C ASP A 44 0.64 -0.81 18.29
N ALA A 45 1.22 -1.39 17.23
CA ALA A 45 1.25 -0.77 15.91
C ALA A 45 -0.16 -0.40 15.43
N VAL A 46 -1.15 -1.30 15.60
CA VAL A 46 -2.55 -1.03 15.24
C VAL A 46 -3.15 0.13 16.03
N LYS A 47 -2.93 0.20 17.35
CA LYS A 47 -3.42 1.33 18.17
C LYS A 47 -2.81 2.66 17.71
N LEU A 48 -1.51 2.66 17.42
CA LEU A 48 -0.79 3.84 16.93
C LEU A 48 -1.34 4.27 15.57
N TRP A 49 -1.46 3.34 14.61
CA TRP A 49 -2.01 3.61 13.28
C TRP A 49 -3.46 4.08 13.31
N LYS A 50 -4.29 3.62 14.25
CA LYS A 50 -5.64 4.19 14.45
C LYS A 50 -5.57 5.67 14.80
N GLY A 51 -4.65 6.08 15.67
CA GLY A 51 -4.41 7.49 15.98
C GLY A 51 -3.90 8.28 14.76
N LEU A 52 -2.96 7.72 14.00
CA LEU A 52 -2.39 8.36 12.81
C LEU A 52 -3.40 8.49 11.67
N TYR A 53 -4.28 7.50 11.49
CA TYR A 53 -5.40 7.57 10.54
C TYR A 53 -6.27 8.80 10.84
N TYR A 54 -6.64 9.01 12.10
CA TYR A 54 -7.42 10.19 12.48
C TYR A 54 -6.64 11.50 12.41
N ALA A 55 -5.32 11.48 12.65
CA ALA A 55 -4.47 12.66 12.42
C ALA A 55 -4.54 13.14 10.96
N LEU A 56 -4.48 12.21 10.00
CA LEU A 56 -4.64 12.52 8.58
C LEU A 56 -6.09 12.86 8.22
N TRP A 57 -7.06 12.16 8.81
CA TRP A 57 -8.49 12.44 8.66
C TRP A 57 -8.83 13.91 8.98
N MET A 58 -8.28 14.44 10.09
CA MET A 58 -8.50 15.82 10.57
C MET A 58 -7.66 16.87 9.84
N THR A 59 -6.91 16.48 8.81
CA THR A 59 -6.09 17.40 8.01
C THR A 59 -6.81 17.72 6.69
N ASP A 60 -7.31 18.95 6.56
CA ASP A 60 -8.19 19.34 5.44
C ASP A 60 -7.50 20.12 4.32
N ARG A 61 -6.35 20.75 4.59
CA ARG A 61 -5.64 21.54 3.58
C ARG A 61 -4.71 20.64 2.74
N PRO A 62 -4.65 20.80 1.39
CA PRO A 62 -3.86 19.93 0.51
C PRO A 62 -2.37 19.83 0.87
N ALA A 63 -1.66 20.97 1.00
CA ALA A 63 -0.23 20.95 1.30
C ALA A 63 0.10 20.29 2.66
N PRO A 64 -0.65 20.57 3.76
CA PRO A 64 -0.54 19.78 4.98
C PRO A 64 -0.84 18.28 4.83
N GLN A 65 -1.83 17.87 4.03
CA GLN A 65 -2.12 16.45 3.79
C GLN A 65 -0.93 15.75 3.14
N GLN A 66 -0.35 16.35 2.10
CA GLN A 66 0.81 15.79 1.40
C GLN A 66 2.01 15.62 2.33
N ARG A 67 2.33 16.66 3.12
CA ARG A 67 3.43 16.59 4.10
C ARG A 67 3.17 15.53 5.16
N LEU A 68 1.96 15.51 5.74
CA LEU A 68 1.63 14.54 6.77
C LEU A 68 1.67 13.11 6.23
N ALA A 69 1.14 12.84 5.04
CA ALA A 69 1.22 11.51 4.43
C ALA A 69 2.68 11.04 4.25
N ALA A 70 3.57 11.93 3.82
CA ALA A 70 5.01 11.63 3.72
C ALA A 70 5.65 11.39 5.10
N ASP A 71 5.33 12.22 6.10
CA ASP A 71 5.84 12.07 7.47
C ASP A 71 5.39 10.73 8.09
N LEU A 72 4.10 10.38 7.94
CA LEU A 72 3.53 9.15 8.46
C LEU A 72 4.17 7.91 7.83
N ALA A 73 4.34 7.89 6.50
CA ALA A 73 5.00 6.78 5.80
C ALA A 73 6.42 6.55 6.31
N ARG A 74 7.16 7.61 6.65
CA ARG A 74 8.55 7.56 7.10
C ARG A 74 8.75 7.25 8.58
N LEU A 75 7.68 7.18 9.39
CA LEU A 75 7.78 6.86 10.83
C LEU A 75 8.45 5.50 11.09
N VAL A 76 8.36 4.57 10.15
CA VAL A 76 9.04 3.27 10.25
C VAL A 76 10.55 3.40 10.38
N TYR A 77 11.16 4.48 9.87
CA TYR A 77 12.60 4.72 10.00
C TYR A 77 13.03 5.08 11.42
N SER A 78 12.09 5.42 12.31
CA SER A 78 12.39 5.55 13.73
C SER A 78 12.53 4.19 14.43
N LEU A 79 12.12 3.07 13.81
CA LEU A 79 12.21 1.74 14.41
C LEU A 79 13.57 1.09 14.10
N PRO A 80 14.34 0.67 15.13
CA PRO A 80 15.70 0.17 14.93
C PRO A 80 15.76 -1.29 14.47
N ARG A 81 14.70 -2.08 14.67
CA ARG A 81 14.67 -3.52 14.42
C ARG A 81 13.68 -3.88 13.32
N ASP A 82 14.04 -4.86 12.51
CA ASP A 82 13.27 -5.29 11.35
C ASP A 82 11.95 -5.94 11.76
N GLU A 83 11.93 -6.71 12.85
CA GLU A 83 10.69 -7.31 13.39
C GLU A 83 9.69 -6.24 13.81
N ALA A 84 10.18 -5.13 14.38
CA ALA A 84 9.33 -4.00 14.75
C ALA A 84 8.80 -3.25 13.51
N LYS A 85 9.60 -3.15 12.43
CA LYS A 85 9.14 -2.59 11.15
C LYS A 85 8.09 -3.47 10.49
N THR A 86 8.25 -4.80 10.52
CA THR A 86 7.24 -5.75 10.05
C THR A 86 5.93 -5.55 10.83
N ALA A 87 5.97 -5.54 12.16
CA ALA A 87 4.78 -5.28 12.98
C ALA A 87 4.14 -3.91 12.68
N TRP A 88 4.96 -2.89 12.42
CA TRP A 88 4.50 -1.56 12.02
C TRP A 88 3.74 -1.58 10.69
N PHE A 89 4.25 -2.30 9.69
CA PHE A 89 3.59 -2.44 8.39
C PHE A 89 2.33 -3.32 8.45
N VAL A 90 2.34 -4.39 9.25
CA VAL A 90 1.11 -5.17 9.50
C VAL A 90 0.03 -4.28 10.14
N GLY A 91 0.39 -3.47 11.13
CA GLY A 91 -0.52 -2.52 11.76
C GLY A 91 -1.08 -1.49 10.78
N PHE A 92 -0.27 -1.00 9.85
CA PHE A 92 -0.70 -0.10 8.78
C PHE A 92 -1.81 -0.74 7.94
N TRP A 93 -1.56 -1.94 7.39
CA TRP A 93 -2.53 -2.60 6.51
C TRP A 93 -3.79 -3.04 7.24
N GLN A 94 -3.69 -3.50 8.50
CA GLN A 94 -4.85 -3.82 9.32
C GLN A 94 -5.77 -2.60 9.49
N VAL A 95 -5.21 -1.44 9.86
CA VAL A 95 -6.00 -0.23 10.08
C VAL A 95 -6.59 0.29 8.78
N LEU A 96 -5.80 0.37 7.71
CA LEU A 96 -6.30 0.87 6.43
C LEU A 96 -7.36 -0.05 5.86
N SER A 97 -7.21 -1.38 5.97
CA SER A 97 -8.22 -2.33 5.50
C SER A 97 -9.52 -2.24 6.30
N GLU A 98 -9.45 -2.13 7.64
CA GLU A 98 -10.62 -1.93 8.51
C GLU A 98 -11.37 -0.62 8.18
N ARG A 99 -10.62 0.45 7.87
CA ARG A 99 -11.16 1.81 7.71
C ARG A 99 -11.48 2.20 6.27
N TRP A 100 -10.97 1.49 5.27
CA TRP A 100 -11.17 1.81 3.85
C TRP A 100 -12.64 1.97 3.48
N PRO A 101 -13.56 1.05 3.84
CA PRO A 101 -14.97 1.15 3.46
C PRO A 101 -15.69 2.33 4.15
N HIS A 102 -15.11 2.83 5.24
CA HIS A 102 -15.63 3.95 6.03
C HIS A 102 -15.01 5.29 5.63
N THR A 103 -14.09 5.29 4.67
CA THR A 103 -13.44 6.51 4.18
C THR A 103 -14.28 7.11 3.08
N GLU A 104 -14.93 8.24 3.39
CA GLU A 104 -15.78 8.97 2.45
C GLU A 104 -14.98 9.49 1.24
N ALA A 105 -15.63 9.56 0.07
CA ALA A 105 -14.99 9.94 -1.19
C ALA A 105 -14.21 11.27 -1.12
N LEU A 106 -14.76 12.29 -0.45
CA LEU A 106 -14.12 13.61 -0.26
C LEU A 106 -12.81 13.57 0.55
N ARG A 107 -12.51 12.45 1.23
CA ARG A 107 -11.29 12.24 2.00
C ARG A 107 -10.38 11.19 1.37
N MET A 108 -10.81 10.52 0.31
CA MET A 108 -10.11 9.36 -0.23
C MET A 108 -8.70 9.70 -0.75
N ASP A 109 -8.55 10.84 -1.45
CA ASP A 109 -7.29 11.24 -2.11
C ASP A 109 -6.07 11.23 -1.19
N LYS A 110 -6.21 11.75 0.05
CA LYS A 110 -5.09 11.77 1.01
C LYS A 110 -4.75 10.38 1.54
N PHE A 111 -5.70 9.45 1.59
CA PHE A 111 -5.45 8.06 1.98
C PHE A 111 -4.87 7.25 0.82
N LEU A 112 -5.30 7.50 -0.43
CA LEU A 112 -4.65 6.97 -1.63
C LEU A 112 -3.17 7.42 -1.68
N LEU A 113 -2.91 8.71 -1.41
CA LEU A 113 -1.54 9.24 -1.32
C LEU A 113 -0.74 8.61 -0.17
N LEU A 114 -1.35 8.41 1.00
CA LEU A 114 -0.70 7.73 2.12
C LEU A 114 -0.29 6.30 1.75
N VAL A 115 -1.18 5.53 1.11
CA VAL A 115 -0.87 4.17 0.65
C VAL A 115 0.29 4.18 -0.34
N ARG A 116 0.27 5.09 -1.32
CA ARG A 116 1.36 5.25 -2.29
C ARG A 116 2.71 5.50 -1.59
N ARG A 117 2.75 6.44 -0.64
CA ARG A 117 3.98 6.77 0.10
C ARG A 117 4.43 5.65 1.04
N ALA A 118 3.50 4.98 1.71
CA ALA A 118 3.81 3.85 2.59
C ALA A 118 4.35 2.66 1.80
N PHE A 119 3.77 2.36 0.64
CA PHE A 119 4.24 1.29 -0.25
C PHE A 119 5.66 1.58 -0.76
N ALA A 120 5.94 2.80 -1.21
CA ALA A 120 7.30 3.21 -1.59
C ALA A 120 8.31 2.99 -0.45
N VAL A 121 7.97 3.39 0.78
CA VAL A 121 8.83 3.17 1.95
C VAL A 121 8.99 1.67 2.27
N MET A 122 7.97 0.84 2.07
CA MET A 122 8.10 -0.62 2.20
C MET A 122 9.12 -1.16 1.20
N LEU A 123 9.10 -0.71 -0.06
CA LEU A 123 10.08 -1.11 -1.07
C LEU A 123 11.50 -0.64 -0.72
N GLU A 124 11.66 0.59 -0.22
CA GLU A 124 12.94 1.10 0.29
C GLU A 124 13.49 0.27 1.45
N CYS A 125 12.62 -0.20 2.36
CA CYS A 125 13.00 -1.13 3.42
C CYS A 125 13.37 -2.52 2.87
N ALA A 126 12.58 -3.02 1.91
CA ALA A 126 12.76 -4.34 1.32
C ALA A 126 14.06 -4.47 0.53
N GLN A 127 14.51 -3.40 -0.15
CA GLN A 127 15.82 -3.37 -0.81
C GLN A 127 16.99 -3.60 0.16
N LYS A 128 16.82 -3.27 1.45
CA LYS A 128 17.85 -3.50 2.49
C LYS A 128 17.66 -4.81 3.24
N SER A 129 16.40 -5.18 3.48
CA SER A 129 16.01 -6.37 4.23
C SER A 129 14.65 -6.86 3.71
N PRO A 130 14.64 -7.76 2.70
CA PRO A 130 13.40 -8.23 2.08
C PRO A 130 12.43 -8.87 3.09
N ALA A 131 12.97 -9.60 4.06
CA ALA A 131 12.22 -10.27 5.12
C ALA A 131 11.29 -9.33 5.91
N VAL A 132 11.58 -8.02 5.96
CA VAL A 132 10.73 -7.03 6.64
C VAL A 132 9.32 -7.00 6.05
N VAL A 133 9.18 -7.19 4.73
CA VAL A 133 7.92 -6.99 4.01
C VAL A 133 7.37 -8.24 3.35
N ASP A 134 8.15 -9.33 3.29
CA ASP A 134 7.79 -10.55 2.55
C ASP A 134 6.39 -11.09 2.88
N ASP A 135 6.15 -11.37 4.16
CA ASP A 135 4.84 -11.85 4.62
C ASP A 135 3.79 -10.74 4.56
N VAL A 136 4.20 -9.49 4.79
CA VAL A 136 3.30 -8.33 4.77
C VAL A 136 2.66 -8.16 3.39
N LEU A 137 3.47 -8.20 2.33
CA LEU A 137 3.02 -8.01 0.95
C LEU A 137 2.08 -9.13 0.52
N ARG A 138 2.41 -10.38 0.84
CA ARG A 138 1.60 -11.56 0.55
C ARG A 138 0.29 -11.59 1.35
N GLU A 139 0.32 -11.17 2.61
CA GLU A 139 -0.85 -11.25 3.50
C GLU A 139 -1.88 -10.13 3.23
N TRP A 140 -1.42 -8.97 2.77
CA TRP A 140 -2.22 -7.74 2.69
C TRP A 140 -2.45 -7.25 1.25
N PRO A 141 -1.58 -6.43 0.64
CA PRO A 141 -1.87 -5.86 -0.67
C PRO A 141 -2.05 -6.91 -1.77
N PHE A 142 -1.32 -8.02 -1.68
CA PHE A 142 -1.36 -9.12 -2.65
C PHE A 142 -1.98 -10.40 -2.09
N GLU A 143 -2.89 -10.27 -1.13
CA GLU A 143 -3.69 -11.38 -0.59
C GLU A 143 -4.40 -12.14 -1.72
N GLY A 144 -4.21 -13.46 -1.82
CA GLY A 144 -4.65 -14.26 -2.98
C GLY A 144 -6.04 -14.89 -2.87
N THR A 145 -6.57 -15.13 -1.66
CA THR A 145 -7.85 -15.84 -1.45
C THR A 145 -9.06 -15.04 -1.92
N GLY A 146 -8.94 -13.71 -2.00
CA GLY A 146 -10.02 -12.84 -2.44
C GLY A 146 -10.97 -12.45 -1.31
N ASP A 147 -10.57 -12.57 -0.04
CA ASP A 147 -11.41 -12.16 1.09
C ASP A 147 -11.51 -10.62 1.18
N LEU A 148 -12.54 -10.07 0.54
CA LEU A 148 -12.82 -8.63 0.53
C LEU A 148 -13.16 -8.04 1.91
N ARG A 149 -13.44 -8.89 2.92
CA ARG A 149 -13.63 -8.44 4.31
C ARG A 149 -12.29 -8.24 5.00
N LYS A 150 -11.25 -8.97 4.57
CA LYS A 150 -9.88 -8.79 5.06
C LYS A 150 -9.22 -7.59 4.41
N VAL A 151 -9.24 -7.53 3.07
CA VAL A 151 -8.64 -6.42 2.30
C VAL A 151 -9.67 -5.91 1.28
N PRO A 152 -10.23 -4.70 1.48
CA PRO A 152 -11.28 -4.17 0.61
C PRO A 152 -10.82 -4.00 -0.84
N LEU A 153 -11.75 -4.20 -1.78
CA LEU A 153 -11.47 -4.19 -3.22
C LEU A 153 -10.72 -2.92 -3.67
N GLY A 154 -11.19 -1.74 -3.28
CA GLY A 154 -10.58 -0.48 -3.69
C GLY A 154 -9.13 -0.31 -3.23
N LEU A 155 -8.77 -0.88 -2.07
CA LEU A 155 -7.39 -0.85 -1.58
C LEU A 155 -6.49 -1.76 -2.41
N ARG A 156 -6.99 -2.96 -2.77
CA ARG A 156 -6.26 -3.92 -3.61
C ARG A 156 -6.01 -3.36 -5.01
N LEU A 157 -7.05 -2.81 -5.64
CA LEU A 157 -6.94 -2.19 -6.96
C LEU A 157 -5.97 -1.02 -6.94
N HIS A 158 -6.05 -0.15 -5.93
CA HIS A 158 -5.10 0.96 -5.80
C HIS A 158 -3.65 0.48 -5.72
N VAL A 159 -3.35 -0.58 -4.97
CA VAL A 159 -1.98 -1.11 -4.90
C VAL A 159 -1.52 -1.73 -6.23
N LEU A 160 -2.42 -2.44 -6.94
CA LEU A 160 -2.14 -2.93 -8.28
C LEU A 160 -1.89 -1.78 -9.29
N ASP A 161 -2.53 -0.63 -9.09
CA ASP A 161 -2.32 0.55 -9.96
C ASP A 161 -0.99 1.26 -9.72
N LEU A 162 -0.33 1.03 -8.59
CA LEU A 162 0.88 1.78 -8.20
C LEU A 162 2.14 0.94 -8.05
N TRP A 163 2.06 -0.40 -8.02
CA TRP A 163 3.25 -1.19 -7.67
C TRP A 163 4.41 -1.03 -8.66
N VAL A 164 4.14 -0.95 -9.97
CA VAL A 164 5.17 -0.72 -10.98
C VAL A 164 5.74 0.70 -10.87
N ASP A 165 4.87 1.70 -10.74
CA ASP A 165 5.28 3.11 -10.53
C ASP A 165 6.20 3.25 -9.33
N GLU A 166 5.88 2.60 -8.21
CA GLU A 166 6.68 2.70 -7.01
C GLU A 166 7.98 1.89 -7.10
N LEU A 167 7.99 0.74 -7.78
CA LEU A 167 9.24 0.03 -8.09
C LEU A 167 10.19 0.90 -8.92
N GLU A 168 9.67 1.65 -9.89
CA GLU A 168 10.45 2.59 -10.69
C GLU A 168 10.93 3.79 -9.84
N SER A 169 10.02 4.43 -9.13
CA SER A 169 10.26 5.60 -8.26
C SER A 169 11.30 5.31 -7.17
N THR A 170 11.29 4.12 -6.57
CA THR A 170 12.29 3.68 -5.57
C THR A 170 13.52 3.06 -6.20
N LYS A 171 13.67 3.13 -7.53
CA LYS A 171 14.80 2.63 -8.33
C LYS A 171 15.01 1.11 -8.24
N CYS A 172 14.00 0.34 -7.82
CA CYS A 172 14.09 -1.12 -7.76
C CYS A 172 14.31 -1.72 -9.15
N LEU A 173 13.65 -1.19 -10.19
CA LEU A 173 13.78 -1.70 -11.56
C LEU A 173 15.18 -1.49 -12.16
N ALA A 174 15.86 -0.41 -11.76
CA ALA A 174 17.21 -0.08 -12.23
C ALA A 174 18.32 -0.62 -11.31
N ASN A 175 17.97 -1.22 -10.17
CA ASN A 175 18.92 -1.70 -9.18
C ASN A 175 19.11 -3.22 -9.32
N GLU A 176 20.29 -3.63 -9.75
CA GLU A 176 20.69 -5.04 -9.90
C GLU A 176 20.52 -5.85 -8.59
N GLU A 177 20.77 -5.24 -7.44
CA GLU A 177 20.62 -5.89 -6.13
C GLU A 177 19.14 -6.11 -5.76
N ALA A 178 18.22 -5.39 -6.41
CA ALA A 178 16.78 -5.48 -6.16
C ALA A 178 16.06 -6.46 -7.11
N LYS A 179 16.77 -7.14 -8.02
CA LYS A 179 16.16 -8.06 -9.00
C LYS A 179 15.30 -9.15 -8.37
N ASP A 180 15.78 -9.75 -7.28
CA ASP A 180 15.04 -10.79 -6.56
C ASP A 180 13.77 -10.23 -5.91
N LEU A 181 13.81 -9.01 -5.39
CA LEU A 181 12.65 -8.32 -4.86
C LEU A 181 11.61 -8.03 -5.95
N VAL A 182 12.05 -7.49 -7.09
CA VAL A 182 11.19 -7.21 -8.24
C VAL A 182 10.51 -8.50 -8.71
N LYS A 183 11.29 -9.57 -8.91
CA LYS A 183 10.76 -10.88 -9.30
C LYS A 183 9.76 -11.41 -8.30
N LYS A 184 10.05 -11.34 -7.00
CA LYS A 184 9.16 -11.80 -5.93
C LYS A 184 7.82 -11.07 -5.93
N ILE A 185 7.82 -9.75 -6.11
CA ILE A 185 6.58 -8.97 -6.22
C ILE A 185 5.84 -9.35 -7.51
N GLY A 186 6.57 -9.54 -8.61
CA GLY A 186 6.02 -10.08 -9.85
C GLY A 186 5.31 -11.42 -9.65
N ASP A 187 5.94 -12.37 -8.97
CA ASP A 187 5.36 -13.69 -8.67
C ASP A 187 4.07 -13.54 -7.86
N LEU A 188 4.02 -12.63 -6.86
CA LEU A 188 2.79 -12.33 -6.11
C LEU A 188 1.68 -11.78 -7.01
N VAL A 189 2.00 -10.87 -7.94
CA VAL A 189 1.01 -10.31 -8.87
C VAL A 189 0.56 -11.36 -9.89
N LEU A 190 1.46 -12.24 -10.33
CA LEU A 190 1.14 -13.37 -11.21
C LEU A 190 0.15 -14.33 -10.54
N GLU A 191 0.36 -14.66 -9.26
CA GLU A 191 -0.58 -15.46 -8.46
C GLU A 191 -1.99 -14.84 -8.45
N LEU A 192 -2.10 -13.50 -8.37
CA LEU A 192 -3.38 -12.78 -8.38
C LEU A 192 -4.15 -12.88 -9.70
N GLN A 193 -3.52 -13.28 -10.80
CA GLN A 193 -4.23 -13.55 -12.06
C GLN A 193 -5.17 -14.77 -11.97
N THR A 194 -5.11 -15.53 -10.87
CA THR A 194 -6.06 -16.60 -10.55
C THR A 194 -7.01 -16.24 -9.42
N CYS A 195 -6.95 -15.01 -8.89
CA CYS A 195 -7.79 -14.57 -7.77
C CYS A 195 -9.29 -14.73 -8.11
N PRO A 196 -10.14 -15.20 -7.17
CA PRO A 196 -11.57 -15.35 -7.39
C PRO A 196 -12.28 -14.03 -7.76
N VAL A 197 -11.72 -12.89 -7.33
CA VAL A 197 -12.30 -11.57 -7.59
C VAL A 197 -11.91 -11.09 -8.98
N LYS A 198 -12.88 -11.04 -9.91
CA LYS A 198 -12.68 -10.69 -11.33
C LYS A 198 -11.89 -9.40 -11.53
N ALA A 199 -12.28 -8.31 -10.88
CA ALA A 199 -11.61 -7.01 -11.03
C ALA A 199 -10.13 -7.04 -10.61
N VAL A 200 -9.80 -7.78 -9.55
CA VAL A 200 -8.40 -7.96 -9.11
C VAL A 200 -7.61 -8.76 -10.13
N ARG A 201 -8.21 -9.85 -10.63
CA ARG A 201 -7.59 -10.69 -11.65
C ARG A 201 -7.31 -9.93 -12.95
N GLU A 202 -8.28 -9.15 -13.44
CA GLU A 202 -8.14 -8.36 -14.66
C GLU A 202 -7.06 -7.29 -14.49
N ARG A 203 -7.09 -6.55 -13.38
CA ARG A 203 -6.08 -5.54 -13.10
C ARG A 203 -4.68 -6.14 -12.93
N ALA A 204 -4.57 -7.27 -12.23
CA ALA A 204 -3.29 -7.98 -12.10
C ALA A 204 -2.75 -8.44 -13.46
N LYS A 205 -3.59 -8.89 -14.39
CA LYS A 205 -3.16 -9.23 -15.75
C LYS A 205 -2.64 -8.01 -16.51
N GLU A 206 -3.40 -6.91 -16.47
CA GLU A 206 -3.06 -5.65 -17.11
C GLU A 206 -1.71 -5.11 -16.62
N ASN A 207 -1.54 -4.91 -15.30
CA ASN A 207 -0.29 -4.34 -14.77
C ASN A 207 0.90 -5.29 -14.86
N TYR A 208 0.69 -6.61 -14.97
CA TYR A 208 1.80 -7.56 -15.11
C TYR A 208 2.48 -7.48 -16.47
N GLN A 209 1.79 -6.94 -17.49
CA GLN A 209 2.34 -6.71 -18.83
C GLN A 209 3.03 -5.35 -19.00
N ASP A 210 3.09 -4.52 -17.95
CA ASP A 210 3.71 -3.19 -18.02
C ASP A 210 5.15 -3.27 -18.56
N GLY A 211 5.42 -2.60 -19.68
CA GLY A 211 6.69 -2.69 -20.41
C GLY A 211 7.92 -2.21 -19.65
N ARG A 212 7.77 -1.57 -18.49
CA ARG A 212 8.89 -1.24 -17.59
C ARG A 212 9.41 -2.47 -16.83
N LEU A 213 8.62 -3.53 -16.73
CA LEU A 213 8.99 -4.75 -16.02
C LEU A 213 9.96 -5.62 -16.84
N PRO A 214 10.85 -6.41 -16.20
CA PRO A 214 11.78 -7.28 -16.91
C PRO A 214 11.14 -8.33 -17.82
N TRP A 215 9.86 -8.65 -17.59
CA TRP A 215 9.06 -9.61 -18.35
C TRP A 215 7.84 -8.97 -19.03
N GLY A 216 7.69 -7.64 -18.95
CA GLY A 216 6.56 -6.94 -19.54
C GLY A 216 6.63 -6.92 -21.07
N THR A 217 5.47 -6.76 -21.71
CA THR A 217 5.38 -6.57 -23.16
C THR A 217 5.76 -5.14 -23.49
N LYS A 218 6.66 -4.93 -24.46
CA LYS A 218 6.99 -3.56 -24.88
C LYS A 218 5.91 -3.04 -25.83
N ASP A 219 5.72 -1.73 -25.85
CA ASP A 219 4.74 -1.10 -26.74
C ASP A 219 4.95 -1.47 -28.23
N GLU A 220 6.21 -1.73 -28.64
CA GLU A 220 6.57 -2.19 -29.98
C GLU A 220 5.99 -3.59 -30.32
N ASP A 221 5.80 -4.46 -29.32
CA ASP A 221 5.26 -5.80 -29.51
C ASP A 221 3.72 -5.82 -29.62
N MET A 222 3.05 -4.75 -29.15
CA MET A 222 1.58 -4.60 -29.22
C MET A 222 1.13 -4.10 -30.59
N SER A 223 1.91 -3.23 -31.25
CA SER A 223 1.59 -2.76 -32.61
C SER A 223 1.65 -3.85 -33.66
N ASP A 224 2.52 -4.85 -33.50
CA ASP A 224 2.60 -6.01 -34.40
C ASP A 224 1.46 -7.02 -34.18
N ALA A 225 0.79 -6.97 -33.03
CA ALA A 225 -0.34 -7.85 -32.71
C ALA A 225 -1.70 -7.30 -33.19
N GLU A 226 -1.88 -5.97 -33.17
CA GLU A 226 -3.10 -5.31 -33.66
C GLU A 226 -3.20 -5.29 -35.20
N GLU A 227 -2.08 -5.37 -35.93
CA GLU A 227 -2.08 -5.52 -37.40
C GLU A 227 -2.44 -6.96 -37.88
N ALA A 228 -2.55 -7.92 -36.95
CA ALA A 228 -2.83 -9.32 -37.28
C ALA A 228 -4.30 -9.75 -37.05
N ASP A 229 -5.16 -8.86 -36.54
CA ASP A 229 -6.54 -9.18 -36.11
C ASP A 229 -7.63 -8.42 -36.89
N ASP A 230 -7.30 -7.87 -38.07
CA ASP A 230 -8.24 -7.16 -38.96
C ASP A 230 -8.81 -8.06 -40.08
N ASP A 231 -8.97 -9.36 -39.80
CA ASP A 231 -9.62 -10.34 -40.67
C ASP A 231 -10.54 -11.25 -39.82
N ASP A 232 -11.65 -10.71 -39.33
CA ASP A 232 -12.83 -11.55 -39.08
C ASP A 232 -14.13 -10.77 -39.37
N ASP A 233 -14.78 -11.20 -40.44
CA ASP A 233 -16.05 -10.75 -40.99
C ASP A 233 -17.21 -10.90 -39.99
N ASP A 234 -17.75 -9.80 -39.48
CA ASP A 234 -19.10 -9.80 -38.88
C ASP A 234 -20.16 -9.47 -39.94
N GLU A 235 -20.56 -10.53 -40.65
CA GLU A 235 -21.74 -10.61 -41.52
C GLU A 235 -23.02 -10.26 -40.73
N TRP A 236 -23.50 -9.04 -40.91
CA TRP A 236 -24.71 -8.53 -40.24
C TRP A 236 -25.98 -9.12 -40.89
N GLY A 237 -26.51 -10.20 -40.30
CA GLY A 237 -27.79 -10.80 -40.67
C GLY A 237 -28.98 -9.88 -40.34
N GLY A 238 -29.63 -9.37 -41.39
CA GLY A 238 -30.78 -8.46 -41.29
C GLY A 238 -31.97 -9.00 -40.50
N ILE A 239 -32.72 -8.09 -39.89
CA ILE A 239 -33.96 -8.37 -39.17
C ILE A 239 -35.11 -8.46 -40.18
N GLU A 240 -35.81 -9.59 -40.24
CA GLU A 240 -37.11 -9.70 -40.91
C GLU A 240 -38.24 -9.21 -39.99
N GLU A 241 -39.26 -8.60 -40.62
CA GLU A 241 -40.38 -7.81 -40.04
C GLU A 241 -41.27 -8.50 -39.00
#